data_AF-A0A7G8V4T3-F1
#
_entry.id   AF-A0A7G8V4T3-F1
#
_cell.length_a   1.000
_cell.length_b   1.000
_cell.length_c   1.000
_cell.angle_alpha   90.00
_cell.angle_beta   90.00
_cell.angle_gamma   90.00
#
_symmetry.space_group_name_H-M   'P 1'
#
loop_
_entity.id
_entity.type
_entity.pdbx_description
1 polymer ?
#
loop_
_entity_poly.entity_id
_entity_poly.type
_entity_poly.pdbx_seq_one_letter_code
_entity_poly.pdbx_strand_id
1 'polypeptide(L)'
;MKTKSFINLSKVFFILVISMIAFSSCKKLTDGTGGTSGGTKSDADYLKNLLAYKKSAHQIYLGYLVADGNDPVEASSMLNVPDSVDIVIAFAGWDKDASHWKTLQQKGTKILTCTFPGNDAFYDGSAKDTTTTQKTVLSANSTYDHWAKAMYDKFITGMGWDGIDVDIETGTFGGDAPASNAKAVLQAVAKYFGPNALTGNLTQAGVKPLFIYDTDVDVASGSLGYNTIYTPFKSNYTYVNFQSYVGGSRRWGGSTTADLSPLLTMFDKTKLITLTNGDEFKYPNGGEDTPGGDAKATKWLWDIAKWTKTNGTAGVGTYRMSRDYNHTPIFNSTRQAIQIMNPHL
;
A
#
# COMPACT_ATOMS: atom_id res chain seq x y z
N MET A 1 68.79 29.59 23.63
CA MET A 1 68.95 28.21 24.16
C MET A 1 67.53 27.66 24.35
N LYS A 2 67.07 26.51 23.81
CA LYS A 2 67.62 25.12 23.79
C LYS A 2 67.92 24.66 25.24
N THR A 3 67.35 23.62 25.83
CA THR A 3 66.74 22.35 25.34
C THR A 3 65.47 21.96 26.13
N LYS A 4 64.56 21.05 25.69
CA LYS A 4 64.48 19.58 26.02
C LYS A 4 65.11 19.20 27.39
N SER A 5 64.57 18.32 28.25
CA SER A 5 63.54 17.23 28.18
C SER A 5 63.24 16.71 29.63
N PHE A 6 62.30 15.81 30.02
CA PHE A 6 61.19 15.04 29.39
C PHE A 6 60.29 14.33 30.46
N ILE A 7 59.09 13.86 30.06
CA ILE A 7 58.35 12.64 30.51
C ILE A 7 57.63 12.56 31.89
N ASN A 8 56.52 11.79 31.88
CA ASN A 8 55.64 11.28 32.95
C ASN A 8 54.68 12.26 33.67
N LEU A 9 53.44 11.88 34.04
CA LEU A 9 52.73 10.59 33.88
C LEU A 9 51.26 10.80 33.42
N SER A 10 50.68 9.81 32.75
CA SER A 10 49.38 9.89 32.08
C SER A 10 48.16 9.71 32.99
N LYS A 11 47.08 10.45 32.68
CA LYS A 11 45.69 10.11 33.08
C LYS A 11 44.76 10.26 31.86
N VAL A 12 44.46 9.15 31.22
CA VAL A 12 43.47 9.08 30.12
C VAL A 12 42.09 8.91 30.73
N PHE A 13 41.20 9.88 30.52
CA PHE A 13 39.76 9.72 30.79
C PHE A 13 39.11 9.03 29.59
N PHE A 14 39.00 7.71 29.63
CA PHE A 14 38.29 6.95 28.60
C PHE A 14 36.81 6.83 29.00
N ILE A 15 35.94 7.65 28.40
CA ILE A 15 34.49 7.57 28.62
C ILE A 15 33.98 6.35 27.85
N LEU A 16 33.90 5.22 28.54
CA LEU A 16 33.34 3.99 27.99
C LEU A 16 31.81 4.10 27.94
N VAL A 17 31.28 4.62 26.83
CA VAL A 17 29.83 4.59 26.56
C VAL A 17 29.41 3.15 26.32
N ILE A 18 28.95 2.47 27.38
CA ILE A 18 28.33 1.16 27.29
C ILE A 18 26.93 1.37 26.69
N SER A 19 26.86 1.30 25.36
CA SER A 19 25.60 1.14 24.64
C SER A 19 24.97 -0.19 25.03
N MET A 20 24.07 -0.16 26.02
CA MET A 20 23.23 -1.31 26.34
C MET A 20 22.29 -1.59 25.17
N ILE A 21 22.75 -2.41 24.22
CA ILE A 21 21.88 -3.05 23.24
C ILE A 21 21.01 -4.02 24.03
N ALA A 22 19.81 -3.56 24.39
CA ALA A 22 18.81 -4.38 25.03
C ALA A 22 18.33 -5.44 24.02
N PHE A 23 18.91 -6.64 24.10
CA PHE A 23 18.42 -7.83 23.40
C PHE A 23 17.05 -8.22 23.97
N SER A 24 16.02 -7.49 23.55
CA SER A 24 14.63 -7.87 23.78
C SER A 24 14.41 -9.21 23.09
N SER A 25 14.02 -10.22 23.85
CA SER A 25 13.82 -11.57 23.32
C SER A 25 12.66 -11.55 22.32
N CYS A 26 12.96 -11.80 21.03
CA CYS A 26 11.95 -11.95 19.99
C CYS A 26 11.08 -13.18 20.28
N LYS A 27 9.97 -12.97 21.00
CA LYS A 27 8.85 -13.91 20.98
C LYS A 27 8.24 -13.85 19.59
N LYS A 28 8.27 -14.99 18.90
CA LYS A 28 7.65 -15.14 17.58
C LYS A 28 6.20 -14.65 17.64
N LEU A 29 5.83 -13.71 16.78
CA LEU A 29 4.45 -13.26 16.62
C LEU A 29 3.69 -14.31 15.81
N THR A 30 3.12 -15.29 16.50
CA THR A 30 2.07 -16.13 15.91
C THR A 30 0.86 -15.26 15.63
N ASP A 31 0.65 -14.90 14.36
CA ASP A 31 -0.61 -14.34 13.89
C ASP A 31 -1.78 -15.17 14.42
N GLY A 32 -2.87 -14.49 14.81
CA GLY A 32 -4.12 -15.17 15.11
C GLY A 32 -4.60 -15.98 13.89
N THR A 33 -4.88 -17.26 14.10
CA THR A 33 -5.71 -18.03 13.17
C THR A 33 -7.10 -17.38 13.14
N GLY A 34 -7.55 -16.91 11.97
CA GLY A 34 -8.84 -16.24 11.82
C GLY A 34 -9.98 -17.10 12.37
N GLY A 35 -10.60 -16.64 13.47
CA GLY A 35 -11.58 -17.42 14.24
C GLY A 35 -11.67 -16.91 15.69
N THR A 36 -12.87 -16.64 16.16
CA THR A 36 -13.13 -15.99 17.45
C THR A 36 -13.06 -16.94 18.65
N SER A 37 -11.90 -17.04 19.32
CA SER A 37 -11.81 -17.64 20.67
C SER A 37 -10.52 -17.27 21.43
N GLY A 38 -10.59 -17.19 22.77
CA GLY A 38 -9.41 -17.45 23.64
C GLY A 38 -8.88 -16.35 24.57
N GLY A 39 -9.45 -15.14 24.61
CA GLY A 39 -8.84 -14.00 25.30
C GLY A 39 -8.55 -14.17 26.80
N THR A 40 -7.27 -14.29 27.18
CA THR A 40 -6.84 -14.65 28.55
C THR A 40 -5.57 -13.91 28.99
N LYS A 41 -5.66 -12.58 29.14
CA LYS A 41 -4.55 -11.62 29.44
C LYS A 41 -3.45 -11.52 28.36
N SER A 42 -3.37 -12.49 27.45
CA SER A 42 -2.56 -12.53 26.22
C SER A 42 -2.73 -11.30 25.32
N ASP A 43 -3.98 -10.86 25.15
CA ASP A 43 -4.40 -10.07 24.00
C ASP A 43 -3.86 -8.64 24.04
N ALA A 44 -3.72 -8.07 25.25
CA ALA A 44 -3.20 -6.73 25.44
C ALA A 44 -1.71 -6.62 25.13
N ASP A 45 -0.90 -7.61 25.56
CA ASP A 45 0.52 -7.65 25.20
C ASP A 45 0.73 -8.09 23.74
N TYR A 46 -0.11 -8.98 23.19
CA TYR A 46 -0.12 -9.30 21.76
C TYR A 46 -0.37 -8.05 20.90
N LEU A 47 -1.48 -7.34 21.14
CA LEU A 47 -1.86 -6.14 20.40
C LEU A 47 -0.82 -5.03 20.55
N LYS A 48 -0.26 -4.85 21.75
CA LYS A 48 0.85 -3.92 22.01
C LYS A 48 2.11 -4.26 21.21
N ASN A 49 2.47 -5.54 21.11
CA ASN A 49 3.63 -5.99 20.33
C ASN A 49 3.38 -5.86 18.81
N LEU A 50 2.18 -6.19 18.34
CA LEU A 50 1.75 -5.99 16.95
C LEU A 50 1.81 -4.50 16.56
N LEU A 51 1.25 -3.62 17.40
CA LEU A 51 1.29 -2.17 17.22
C LEU A 51 2.68 -1.56 17.40
N ALA A 52 3.61 -2.28 18.04
CA ALA A 52 5.03 -1.90 18.08
C ALA A 52 5.75 -2.31 16.79
N TYR A 53 5.50 -3.53 16.28
CA TYR A 53 6.00 -4.00 14.99
C TYR A 53 5.59 -3.05 13.85
N LYS A 54 4.28 -2.75 13.71
CA LYS A 54 3.75 -1.84 12.68
C LYS A 54 4.21 -0.38 12.79
N LYS A 55 4.88 0.00 13.89
CA LYS A 55 5.53 1.32 14.06
C LYS A 55 7.04 1.27 13.90
N SER A 56 7.62 0.08 13.79
CA SER A 56 9.05 -0.13 13.54
C SER A 56 9.36 -0.04 12.05
N ALA A 57 10.64 0.08 11.67
CA ALA A 57 11.04 -0.01 10.28
C ALA A 57 11.01 -1.47 9.81
N HIS A 58 10.05 -1.79 8.95
CA HIS A 58 9.83 -3.11 8.34
C HIS A 58 9.41 -2.91 6.87
N GLN A 59 9.37 -3.99 6.08
CA GLN A 59 8.84 -3.94 4.72
C GLN A 59 7.35 -4.24 4.72
N ILE A 60 6.58 -3.36 4.08
CA ILE A 60 5.13 -3.31 4.08
C ILE A 60 4.54 -4.49 3.30
N TYR A 61 3.46 -5.10 3.80
CA TYR A 61 2.55 -5.88 2.95
C TYR A 61 1.24 -5.14 2.70
N LEU A 62 0.85 -5.08 1.42
CA LEU A 62 -0.36 -4.43 0.94
C LEU A 62 -1.28 -5.41 0.20
N GLY A 63 -2.58 -5.41 0.52
CA GLY A 63 -3.56 -6.29 -0.13
C GLY A 63 -4.78 -5.54 -0.66
N TYR A 64 -5.19 -5.84 -1.89
CA TYR A 64 -6.49 -5.40 -2.39
C TYR A 64 -7.53 -6.45 -1.99
N LEU A 65 -8.52 -6.05 -1.18
CA LEU A 65 -9.71 -6.85 -0.94
C LEU A 65 -10.72 -6.55 -2.04
N VAL A 66 -10.92 -7.52 -2.92
CA VAL A 66 -11.98 -7.45 -3.92
C VAL A 66 -13.24 -8.05 -3.32
N ALA A 67 -14.34 -7.30 -3.38
CA ALA A 67 -15.66 -7.68 -2.88
C ALA A 67 -16.74 -7.57 -3.97
N ASP A 68 -16.41 -8.12 -5.15
CA ASP A 68 -17.25 -8.14 -6.37
C ASP A 68 -18.34 -9.22 -6.35
N GLY A 69 -18.29 -10.13 -5.37
CA GLY A 69 -19.23 -11.26 -5.21
C GLY A 69 -18.79 -12.57 -5.88
N ASN A 70 -17.59 -12.62 -6.49
CA ASN A 70 -17.06 -13.83 -7.13
C ASN A 70 -16.30 -14.75 -6.15
N ASP A 71 -15.89 -14.23 -5.00
CA ASP A 71 -15.21 -14.95 -3.92
C ASP A 71 -16.09 -14.93 -2.63
N PRO A 72 -15.84 -15.81 -1.64
CA PRO A 72 -16.66 -15.90 -0.42
C PRO A 72 -16.70 -14.57 0.35
N VAL A 73 -17.81 -14.27 1.03
CA VAL A 73 -17.97 -13.00 1.76
C VAL A 73 -16.86 -12.85 2.82
N GLU A 74 -16.53 -13.95 3.49
CA GLU A 74 -15.46 -14.08 4.48
C GLU A 74 -14.07 -13.73 3.91
N ALA A 75 -13.82 -14.00 2.63
CA ALA A 75 -12.56 -13.71 1.94
C ALA A 75 -12.34 -12.20 1.74
N SER A 76 -13.42 -11.44 1.64
CA SER A 76 -13.41 -9.97 1.53
C SER A 76 -13.67 -9.25 2.86
N SER A 77 -13.93 -9.98 3.95
CA SER A 77 -14.23 -9.38 5.24
C SER A 77 -12.98 -8.85 5.94
N MET A 78 -13.08 -7.62 6.45
CA MET A 78 -11.97 -6.94 7.13
C MET A 78 -11.66 -7.52 8.52
N LEU A 79 -12.50 -8.40 9.08
CA LEU A 79 -12.15 -9.17 10.29
C LEU A 79 -11.10 -10.26 10.03
N ASN A 80 -11.11 -10.84 8.83
CA ASN A 80 -10.32 -12.04 8.50
C ASN A 80 -8.92 -11.71 7.95
N VAL A 81 -8.69 -10.45 7.57
CA VAL A 81 -7.37 -9.94 7.15
C VAL A 81 -6.30 -10.31 8.19
N PRO A 82 -5.15 -10.86 7.78
CA PRO A 82 -4.07 -11.19 8.70
C PRO A 82 -3.65 -9.98 9.54
N ASP A 83 -3.52 -10.18 10.84
CA ASP A 83 -3.01 -9.16 11.78
C ASP A 83 -1.68 -8.55 11.32
N SER A 84 -0.85 -9.30 10.62
CA SER A 84 0.43 -8.88 10.02
C SER A 84 0.35 -8.06 8.73
N VAL A 85 -0.83 -7.88 8.10
CA VAL A 85 -1.01 -7.00 6.92
C VAL A 85 -1.07 -5.54 7.33
N ASP A 86 -0.33 -4.68 6.62
CA ASP A 86 -0.14 -3.28 6.98
C ASP A 86 -1.11 -2.33 6.27
N ILE A 87 -1.43 -2.61 5.00
CA ILE A 87 -2.33 -1.80 4.18
C ILE A 87 -3.35 -2.69 3.47
N VAL A 88 -4.63 -2.30 3.55
CA VAL A 88 -5.74 -2.87 2.78
C VAL A 88 -6.32 -1.80 1.86
N ILE A 89 -6.50 -2.14 0.59
CA ILE A 89 -7.23 -1.34 -0.39
C ILE A 89 -8.58 -2.00 -0.66
N ALA A 90 -9.66 -1.22 -0.56
CA ALA A 90 -11.00 -1.64 -0.97
C ALA A 90 -11.15 -1.54 -2.51
N PHE A 91 -11.50 -2.65 -3.16
CA PHE A 91 -11.60 -2.75 -4.62
C PHE A 91 -12.90 -3.42 -5.09
N ALA A 92 -13.52 -2.87 -6.15
CA ALA A 92 -14.79 -3.32 -6.74
C ALA A 92 -15.95 -3.60 -5.75
N GLY A 93 -15.86 -3.04 -4.54
CA GLY A 93 -16.68 -3.39 -3.39
C GLY A 93 -15.90 -3.13 -2.09
N TRP A 94 -16.55 -3.37 -0.95
CA TRP A 94 -15.90 -3.42 0.38
C TRP A 94 -16.87 -3.99 1.41
N ASP A 95 -16.33 -4.60 2.48
CA ASP A 95 -17.05 -5.00 3.69
C ASP A 95 -17.92 -3.85 4.22
N LYS A 96 -19.21 -4.09 4.47
CA LYS A 96 -20.17 -3.05 4.85
C LYS A 96 -20.34 -2.88 6.36
N ASP A 97 -19.80 -3.79 7.18
CA ASP A 97 -19.93 -3.66 8.63
C ASP A 97 -18.84 -2.74 9.21
N ALA A 98 -19.27 -1.61 9.76
CA ALA A 98 -18.38 -0.60 10.31
C ALA A 98 -17.62 -1.04 11.57
N SER A 99 -17.97 -2.16 12.20
CA SER A 99 -17.21 -2.76 13.30
C SER A 99 -16.01 -3.56 12.80
N HIS A 100 -16.11 -4.19 11.62
CA HIS A 100 -15.05 -5.01 11.03
C HIS A 100 -13.81 -4.16 10.72
N TRP A 101 -13.99 -3.07 9.96
CA TRP A 101 -12.87 -2.22 9.56
C TRP A 101 -12.27 -1.43 10.73
N LYS A 102 -13.08 -1.07 11.74
CA LYS A 102 -12.58 -0.48 13.00
C LYS A 102 -11.74 -1.48 13.82
N THR A 103 -12.14 -2.76 13.85
CA THR A 103 -11.35 -3.82 14.49
C THR A 103 -10.01 -4.03 13.78
N LEU A 104 -10.00 -3.97 12.44
CA LEU A 104 -8.79 -4.03 11.63
C LEU A 104 -7.86 -2.81 11.87
N GLN A 105 -8.42 -1.60 11.97
CA GLN A 105 -7.65 -0.39 12.31
C GLN A 105 -7.11 -0.41 13.76
N GLN A 106 -7.79 -1.05 14.71
CA GLN A 106 -7.27 -1.27 16.07
C GLN A 106 -6.02 -2.16 16.06
N LYS A 107 -5.94 -3.14 15.14
CA LYS A 107 -4.73 -3.93 14.83
C LYS A 107 -3.65 -3.16 14.05
N GLY A 108 -3.84 -1.87 13.83
CA GLY A 108 -2.88 -0.95 13.20
C GLY A 108 -2.87 -0.94 11.67
N THR A 109 -3.62 -1.83 11.01
CA THR A 109 -3.74 -1.87 9.55
C THR A 109 -4.38 -0.59 9.02
N LYS A 110 -3.88 -0.09 7.88
CA LYS A 110 -4.36 1.10 7.18
C LYS A 110 -5.38 0.70 6.13
N ILE A 111 -6.47 1.46 6.00
CA ILE A 111 -7.57 1.13 5.08
C ILE A 111 -7.77 2.27 4.08
N LEU A 112 -7.68 1.96 2.78
CA LEU A 112 -7.70 2.91 1.67
C LEU A 112 -8.88 2.59 0.73
N THR A 113 -9.45 3.62 0.10
CA THR A 113 -10.29 3.42 -1.09
C THR A 113 -9.40 3.40 -2.34
N CYS A 114 -9.61 2.45 -3.24
CA CYS A 114 -9.18 2.60 -4.64
C CYS A 114 -10.08 3.65 -5.33
N THR A 115 -9.64 4.21 -6.46
CA THR A 115 -10.47 5.01 -7.36
C THR A 115 -9.97 4.93 -8.80
N PHE A 116 -10.93 4.96 -9.73
CA PHE A 116 -10.73 4.93 -11.18
C PHE A 116 -11.10 6.30 -11.75
N PRO A 117 -10.15 7.21 -12.03
CA PRO A 117 -10.44 8.59 -12.41
C PRO A 117 -11.49 8.76 -13.52
N GLY A 118 -11.47 7.93 -14.57
CA GLY A 118 -12.43 8.00 -15.68
C GLY A 118 -13.87 7.63 -15.29
N ASN A 119 -14.05 6.84 -14.23
CA ASN A 119 -15.35 6.49 -13.67
C ASN A 119 -15.76 7.51 -12.61
N ASP A 120 -14.90 7.70 -11.60
CA ASP A 120 -15.22 8.36 -10.35
C ASP A 120 -15.02 9.88 -10.41
N ALA A 121 -13.96 10.33 -11.09
CA ALA A 121 -13.57 11.73 -11.06
C ALA A 121 -14.47 12.61 -11.94
N PHE A 122 -14.51 13.88 -11.55
CA PHE A 122 -15.21 14.94 -12.25
C PHE A 122 -14.49 16.26 -12.09
N TYR A 123 -14.55 17.09 -13.13
CA TYR A 123 -14.00 18.44 -13.06
C TYR A 123 -14.97 19.41 -12.37
N ASP A 124 -14.41 20.45 -11.77
CA ASP A 124 -15.18 21.48 -11.08
C ASP A 124 -16.04 22.25 -12.10
N GLY A 125 -17.36 22.26 -11.87
CA GLY A 125 -18.35 22.74 -12.83
C GLY A 125 -18.85 21.73 -13.86
N SER A 126 -18.49 20.43 -13.78
CA SER A 126 -19.14 19.40 -14.63
C SER A 126 -20.59 19.12 -14.23
N ALA A 127 -21.28 18.27 -15.00
CA ALA A 127 -22.61 17.77 -14.65
C ALA A 127 -22.62 16.85 -13.40
N LYS A 128 -21.50 16.17 -13.10
CA LYS A 128 -21.33 15.35 -11.88
C LYS A 128 -21.06 16.22 -10.63
N ASP A 129 -20.48 17.41 -10.79
CA ASP A 129 -20.27 18.35 -9.69
C ASP A 129 -21.61 18.92 -9.20
N THR A 130 -22.10 18.44 -8.06
CA THR A 130 -23.34 18.93 -7.44
C THR A 130 -23.14 20.20 -6.58
N THR A 131 -21.90 20.65 -6.41
CA THR A 131 -21.56 21.81 -5.56
C THR A 131 -21.51 23.12 -6.35
N THR A 132 -21.00 23.10 -7.59
CA THR A 132 -20.93 24.30 -8.44
C THR A 132 -22.20 24.50 -9.26
N THR A 133 -22.85 25.66 -9.09
CA THR A 133 -24.03 26.08 -9.87
C THR A 133 -23.67 26.52 -11.29
N GLN A 134 -22.55 27.20 -11.49
CA GLN A 134 -22.02 27.52 -12.81
C GLN A 134 -21.44 26.26 -13.47
N LYS A 135 -21.94 25.90 -14.64
CA LYS A 135 -21.41 24.79 -15.43
C LYS A 135 -20.33 25.24 -16.41
N THR A 136 -19.30 24.43 -16.54
CA THR A 136 -18.11 24.67 -17.37
C THR A 136 -18.01 23.58 -18.45
N VAL A 137 -17.07 23.74 -19.39
CA VAL A 137 -16.74 22.71 -20.37
C VAL A 137 -15.36 22.15 -20.05
N LEU A 138 -15.21 20.83 -20.13
CA LEU A 138 -13.95 20.12 -19.95
C LEU A 138 -12.84 20.74 -20.82
N SER A 139 -11.70 21.05 -20.21
CA SER A 139 -10.54 21.63 -20.88
C SER A 139 -9.24 21.18 -20.22
N ALA A 140 -8.10 21.46 -20.85
CA ALA A 140 -6.77 21.22 -20.25
C ALA A 140 -6.53 22.01 -18.94
N ASN A 141 -7.33 23.05 -18.67
CA ASN A 141 -7.26 23.87 -17.46
C ASN A 141 -8.29 23.47 -16.38
N SER A 142 -9.11 22.45 -16.62
CA SER A 142 -10.10 21.96 -15.66
C SER A 142 -9.43 21.46 -14.37
N THR A 143 -9.93 21.95 -13.22
CA THR A 143 -9.58 21.49 -11.87
C THR A 143 -10.52 20.36 -11.40
N TYR A 144 -10.15 19.65 -10.33
CA TYR A 144 -10.83 18.45 -9.82
C TYR A 144 -10.96 18.51 -8.28
N ASP A 145 -11.00 19.73 -7.72
CA ASP A 145 -10.88 19.96 -6.27
C ASP A 145 -12.13 19.52 -5.51
N HIS A 146 -13.31 19.64 -6.10
CA HIS A 146 -14.57 19.22 -5.49
C HIS A 146 -14.68 17.69 -5.45
N TRP A 147 -14.23 16.99 -6.50
CA TRP A 147 -14.14 15.53 -6.47
C TRP A 147 -13.11 15.05 -5.43
N ALA A 148 -11.90 15.60 -5.45
CA ALA A 148 -10.85 15.20 -4.51
C ALA A 148 -11.27 15.48 -3.04
N LYS A 149 -11.99 16.58 -2.80
CA LYS A 149 -12.59 16.87 -1.50
C LYS A 149 -13.70 15.88 -1.15
N ALA A 150 -14.61 15.55 -2.08
CA ALA A 150 -15.70 14.61 -1.83
C ALA A 150 -15.18 13.21 -1.46
N MET A 151 -14.06 12.77 -2.05
CA MET A 151 -13.37 11.54 -1.66
C MET A 151 -12.81 11.62 -0.22
N TYR A 152 -12.17 12.74 0.13
CA TYR A 152 -11.66 12.97 1.49
C TYR A 152 -12.78 13.04 2.53
N ASP A 153 -13.84 13.81 2.26
CA ASP A 153 -15.00 13.96 3.15
C ASP A 153 -15.72 12.61 3.35
N LYS A 154 -15.93 11.84 2.29
CA LYS A 154 -16.59 10.52 2.37
C LYS A 154 -15.76 9.52 3.17
N PHE A 155 -14.51 9.29 2.75
CA PHE A 155 -13.73 8.16 3.26
C PHE A 155 -12.92 8.51 4.51
N ILE A 156 -12.25 9.66 4.55
CA ILE A 156 -11.37 10.02 5.67
C ILE A 156 -12.18 10.58 6.85
N THR A 157 -13.06 11.57 6.62
CA THR A 157 -13.81 12.17 7.73
C THR A 157 -15.07 11.37 8.08
N GLY A 158 -15.84 10.95 7.07
CA GLY A 158 -17.08 10.16 7.25
C GLY A 158 -16.86 8.70 7.68
N MET A 159 -16.01 7.94 6.98
CA MET A 159 -15.79 6.51 7.27
C MET A 159 -14.62 6.22 8.22
N GLY A 160 -13.75 7.22 8.47
CA GLY A 160 -12.57 7.08 9.34
C GLY A 160 -11.40 6.33 8.70
N TRP A 161 -11.37 6.20 7.38
CA TRP A 161 -10.32 5.49 6.64
C TRP A 161 -9.02 6.31 6.57
N ASP A 162 -7.94 5.66 6.15
CA ASP A 162 -6.57 6.15 6.31
C ASP A 162 -5.97 6.78 5.04
N GLY A 163 -6.58 6.62 3.86
CA GLY A 163 -6.05 7.21 2.63
C GLY A 163 -6.85 6.92 1.35
N ILE A 164 -6.22 7.26 0.23
CA ILE A 164 -6.66 6.96 -1.12
C ILE A 164 -5.56 6.24 -1.90
N ASP A 165 -5.99 5.37 -2.79
CA ASP A 165 -5.24 4.73 -3.85
C ASP A 165 -5.85 5.17 -5.19
N VAL A 166 -5.01 5.54 -6.15
CA VAL A 166 -5.44 6.01 -7.48
C VAL A 166 -4.81 5.12 -8.53
N ASP A 167 -5.64 4.42 -9.31
CA ASP A 167 -5.19 3.50 -10.35
C ASP A 167 -4.89 4.27 -11.65
N ILE A 168 -3.68 4.08 -12.18
CA ILE A 168 -3.07 4.85 -13.27
C ILE A 168 -2.49 3.87 -14.30
N GLU A 169 -3.37 3.13 -14.97
CA GLU A 169 -3.05 2.27 -16.13
C GLU A 169 -3.76 2.74 -17.41
N THR A 170 -3.61 2.00 -18.51
CA THR A 170 -4.15 2.37 -19.83
C THR A 170 -5.65 2.07 -19.93
N GLY A 171 -6.47 2.94 -19.34
CA GLY A 171 -7.93 2.85 -19.38
C GLY A 171 -8.62 3.50 -18.17
N THR A 172 -7.90 3.71 -17.07
CA THR A 172 -8.45 4.29 -15.83
C THR A 172 -8.68 5.79 -15.89
N PHE A 173 -8.26 6.47 -16.96
CA PHE A 173 -8.56 7.88 -17.25
C PHE A 173 -9.44 8.00 -18.50
N GLY A 174 -10.51 8.80 -18.42
CA GLY A 174 -11.53 8.96 -19.45
C GLY A 174 -12.66 9.89 -19.01
N GLY A 175 -13.69 10.06 -19.84
CA GLY A 175 -14.88 10.86 -19.50
C GLY A 175 -14.54 12.29 -19.05
N ASP A 176 -15.02 12.67 -17.87
CA ASP A 176 -14.73 13.96 -17.23
C ASP A 176 -13.25 14.12 -16.81
N ALA A 177 -12.47 13.04 -16.72
CA ALA A 177 -11.07 13.04 -16.29
C ALA A 177 -10.17 12.31 -17.32
N PRO A 178 -10.00 12.87 -18.53
CA PRO A 178 -9.17 12.28 -19.59
C PRO A 178 -7.69 12.25 -19.21
N ALA A 179 -6.91 11.35 -19.82
CA ALA A 179 -5.49 11.18 -19.51
C ALA A 179 -4.66 12.48 -19.68
N SER A 180 -5.06 13.39 -20.59
CA SER A 180 -4.48 14.73 -20.73
C SER A 180 -4.50 15.56 -19.45
N ASN A 181 -5.46 15.29 -18.57
CA ASN A 181 -5.69 16.01 -17.31
C ASN A 181 -5.19 15.24 -16.08
N ALA A 182 -4.54 14.07 -16.25
CA ALA A 182 -4.09 13.24 -15.13
C ALA A 182 -3.24 14.01 -14.09
N LYS A 183 -2.38 14.91 -14.57
CA LYS A 183 -1.64 15.85 -13.72
C LYS A 183 -2.57 16.71 -12.85
N ALA A 184 -3.63 17.29 -13.40
CA ALA A 184 -4.57 18.14 -12.65
C ALA A 184 -5.37 17.33 -11.62
N VAL A 185 -5.79 16.10 -11.97
CA VAL A 185 -6.43 15.15 -11.05
C VAL A 185 -5.51 14.85 -9.86
N LEU A 186 -4.28 14.42 -10.12
CA LEU A 186 -3.31 14.05 -9.08
C LEU A 186 -2.87 15.25 -8.23
N GLN A 187 -2.82 16.46 -8.81
CA GLN A 187 -2.60 17.71 -8.06
C GLN A 187 -3.80 18.11 -7.17
N ALA A 188 -5.03 17.75 -7.53
CA ALA A 188 -6.20 17.93 -6.67
C ALA A 188 -6.20 16.94 -5.50
N VAL A 189 -5.93 15.65 -5.76
CA VAL A 189 -5.79 14.62 -4.71
C VAL A 189 -4.70 15.00 -3.70
N ALA A 190 -3.56 15.48 -4.17
CA ALA A 190 -2.44 15.93 -3.33
C ALA A 190 -2.76 17.08 -2.36
N LYS A 191 -3.91 17.77 -2.50
CA LYS A 191 -4.37 18.78 -1.52
C LYS A 191 -4.96 18.14 -0.26
N TYR A 192 -5.51 16.94 -0.37
CA TYR A 192 -6.23 16.25 0.70
C TYR A 192 -5.53 14.99 1.22
N PHE A 193 -4.73 14.34 0.36
CA PHE A 193 -4.04 13.08 0.66
C PHE A 193 -2.53 13.18 0.41
N GLY A 194 -1.75 12.34 1.09
CA GLY A 194 -0.30 12.23 0.97
C GLY A 194 0.48 13.19 1.87
N PRO A 195 1.83 13.11 1.88
CA PRO A 195 2.67 13.89 2.78
C PRO A 195 2.52 15.40 2.65
N ASN A 196 2.14 15.88 1.44
CA ASN A 196 2.00 17.29 1.11
C ASN A 196 0.56 17.83 1.23
N ALA A 197 -0.41 17.02 1.71
CA ALA A 197 -1.78 17.48 1.90
C ALA A 197 -1.85 18.74 2.78
N LEU A 198 -2.76 19.66 2.47
CA LEU A 198 -2.87 20.98 3.10
C LEU A 198 -3.08 20.89 4.63
N THR A 199 -2.65 21.91 5.35
CA THR A 199 -2.83 22.01 6.82
C THR A 199 -4.32 21.86 7.19
N GLY A 200 -4.60 21.02 8.20
CA GLY A 200 -5.96 20.65 8.58
C GLY A 200 -6.47 19.34 7.95
N ASN A 201 -6.01 18.98 6.74
CA ASN A 201 -6.39 17.70 6.11
C ASN A 201 -5.62 16.55 6.76
N LEU A 202 -6.30 15.76 7.60
CA LEU A 202 -5.76 14.73 8.49
C LEU A 202 -6.79 13.60 8.68
N THR A 203 -6.33 12.39 8.99
CA THR A 203 -7.20 11.28 9.42
C THR A 203 -7.68 11.49 10.87
N GLN A 204 -8.63 10.66 11.32
CA GLN A 204 -9.09 10.67 12.73
C GLN A 204 -7.96 10.42 13.75
N ALA A 205 -6.83 9.84 13.32
CA ALA A 205 -5.63 9.65 14.14
C ALA A 205 -4.68 10.88 14.15
N GLY A 206 -5.06 12.01 13.54
CA GLY A 206 -4.27 13.24 13.51
C GLY A 206 -3.06 13.21 12.57
N VAL A 207 -2.97 12.23 11.68
CA VAL A 207 -1.86 12.07 10.71
C VAL A 207 -2.32 12.40 9.28
N LYS A 208 -1.38 12.66 8.37
CA LYS A 208 -1.70 12.85 6.95
C LYS A 208 -2.31 11.57 6.36
N PRO A 209 -3.41 11.64 5.59
CA PRO A 209 -3.93 10.46 4.90
C PRO A 209 -2.92 9.94 3.88
N LEU A 210 -2.91 8.64 3.60
CA LEU A 210 -2.03 8.06 2.59
C LEU A 210 -2.52 8.43 1.18
N PHE A 211 -1.59 8.55 0.25
CA PHE A 211 -1.85 8.67 -1.18
C PHE A 211 -0.96 7.67 -1.92
N ILE A 212 -1.56 6.63 -2.49
CA ILE A 212 -0.84 5.66 -3.32
C ILE A 212 -1.00 6.03 -4.80
N TYR A 213 0.11 5.90 -5.53
CA TYR A 213 0.18 5.92 -6.98
C TYR A 213 0.24 4.46 -7.43
N ASP A 214 -0.83 3.92 -7.98
CA ASP A 214 -0.87 2.55 -8.54
C ASP A 214 -0.75 2.60 -10.06
N THR A 215 0.00 1.69 -10.66
CA THR A 215 0.28 1.72 -12.10
C THR A 215 0.80 0.39 -12.67
N ASP A 216 0.50 0.14 -13.94
CA ASP A 216 1.27 -0.77 -14.81
C ASP A 216 2.25 -0.03 -15.74
N VAL A 217 2.32 1.32 -15.67
CA VAL A 217 2.98 2.18 -16.64
C VAL A 217 4.50 2.28 -16.43
N ASP A 218 5.20 1.52 -17.26
CA ASP A 218 6.65 1.33 -17.33
C ASP A 218 7.40 2.34 -18.22
N VAL A 219 6.70 3.29 -18.88
CA VAL A 219 7.30 4.21 -19.86
C VAL A 219 7.47 5.64 -19.35
N ALA A 220 8.57 6.26 -19.78
CA ALA A 220 8.92 7.63 -19.37
C ALA A 220 7.92 8.69 -19.85
N SER A 221 7.39 8.54 -21.07
CA SER A 221 6.73 9.60 -21.83
C SER A 221 5.26 9.31 -22.12
N GLY A 222 4.51 10.34 -22.53
CA GLY A 222 3.05 10.30 -22.72
C GLY A 222 2.30 10.81 -21.48
N SER A 223 0.98 10.96 -21.59
CA SER A 223 0.18 11.64 -20.55
C SER A 223 0.21 10.95 -19.19
N LEU A 224 0.33 9.61 -19.17
CA LEU A 224 0.48 8.79 -17.96
C LEU A 224 1.94 8.33 -17.72
N GLY A 225 2.89 8.76 -18.55
CA GLY A 225 4.29 8.33 -18.43
C GLY A 225 4.94 8.83 -17.13
N TYR A 226 5.88 8.07 -16.58
CA TYR A 226 6.41 8.35 -15.23
C TYR A 226 7.13 9.71 -15.14
N ASN A 227 7.74 10.23 -16.21
CA ASN A 227 8.31 11.58 -16.18
C ASN A 227 7.26 12.71 -16.27
N THR A 228 6.02 12.40 -16.68
CA THR A 228 4.91 13.35 -16.76
C THR A 228 4.17 13.48 -15.43
N ILE A 229 3.88 12.36 -14.77
CA ILE A 229 3.00 12.33 -13.58
C ILE A 229 3.60 11.67 -12.32
N TYR A 230 4.65 10.86 -12.42
CA TYR A 230 5.35 10.36 -11.22
C TYR A 230 6.48 11.29 -10.79
N THR A 231 7.56 11.38 -11.59
CA THR A 231 8.82 12.08 -11.27
C THR A 231 8.61 13.52 -10.76
N PRO A 232 7.72 14.36 -11.34
CA PRO A 232 7.51 15.73 -10.87
C PRO A 232 6.71 15.84 -9.57
N PHE A 233 5.97 14.78 -9.19
CA PHE A 233 5.00 14.78 -8.09
C PHE A 233 5.29 13.74 -7.00
N LYS A 234 6.40 13.00 -7.10
CA LYS A 234 6.75 11.88 -6.20
C LYS A 234 6.88 12.22 -4.71
N SER A 235 6.90 13.50 -4.34
CA SER A 235 6.79 13.95 -2.95
C SER A 235 5.36 13.89 -2.40
N ASN A 236 4.34 13.95 -3.26
CA ASN A 236 2.92 13.86 -2.91
C ASN A 236 2.46 12.44 -2.59
N TYR A 237 3.11 11.41 -3.17
CA TYR A 237 2.73 10.01 -2.95
C TYR A 237 3.42 9.45 -1.70
N THR A 238 2.70 8.65 -0.92
CA THR A 238 3.24 7.84 0.17
C THR A 238 3.99 6.64 -0.39
N TYR A 239 3.32 5.85 -1.23
CA TYR A 239 3.85 4.64 -1.87
C TYR A 239 3.58 4.66 -3.38
N VAL A 240 4.33 3.84 -4.10
CA VAL A 240 4.07 3.46 -5.50
C VAL A 240 3.71 1.98 -5.48
N ASN A 241 2.49 1.65 -5.86
CA ASN A 241 2.12 0.29 -6.21
C ASN A 241 2.48 0.07 -7.68
N PHE A 242 3.21 -1.01 -7.98
CA PHE A 242 3.54 -1.37 -9.35
C PHE A 242 2.99 -2.76 -9.69
N GLN A 243 2.15 -2.80 -10.72
CA GLN A 243 1.38 -3.98 -11.16
C GLN A 243 2.25 -4.97 -11.95
N SER A 244 3.22 -5.59 -11.26
CA SER A 244 4.14 -6.61 -11.80
C SER A 244 3.46 -7.97 -11.99
N TYR A 245 2.40 -8.02 -12.79
CA TYR A 245 1.56 -9.20 -12.98
C TYR A 245 2.12 -10.15 -14.04
N VAL A 246 2.47 -11.37 -13.65
CA VAL A 246 3.08 -12.39 -14.53
C VAL A 246 2.04 -13.19 -15.33
N GLY A 247 1.15 -12.53 -16.06
CA GLY A 247 0.12 -13.19 -16.87
C GLY A 247 -0.88 -12.24 -17.53
N GLY A 248 -1.65 -12.78 -18.49
CA GLY A 248 -2.66 -12.01 -19.24
C GLY A 248 -2.08 -10.96 -20.18
N SER A 249 -2.96 -10.11 -20.71
CA SER A 249 -2.63 -9.03 -21.65
C SER A 249 -2.48 -7.68 -20.92
N ARG A 250 -1.62 -7.63 -19.89
CA ARG A 250 -1.26 -6.40 -19.18
C ARG A 250 -0.18 -5.62 -19.93
N ARG A 251 0.06 -4.35 -19.59
CA ARG A 251 1.10 -3.54 -20.22
C ARG A 251 2.50 -4.02 -19.87
N TRP A 252 2.76 -4.29 -18.58
CA TRP A 252 4.04 -4.80 -18.11
C TRP A 252 4.19 -6.28 -18.49
N GLY A 253 5.19 -6.59 -19.32
CA GLY A 253 5.43 -7.92 -19.87
C GLY A 253 6.56 -8.73 -19.20
N GLY A 254 6.96 -8.36 -17.98
CA GLY A 254 8.03 -9.07 -17.27
C GLY A 254 7.61 -10.46 -16.77
N SER A 255 8.60 -11.31 -16.49
CA SER A 255 8.35 -12.71 -16.07
C SER A 255 9.31 -13.21 -14.98
N THR A 256 10.34 -12.43 -14.66
CA THR A 256 11.40 -12.74 -13.70
C THR A 256 11.68 -11.54 -12.79
N THR A 257 12.29 -11.77 -11.63
CA THR A 257 12.67 -10.69 -10.71
C THR A 257 13.81 -9.82 -11.25
N ALA A 258 14.50 -10.24 -12.33
CA ALA A 258 15.44 -9.39 -13.05
C ALA A 258 14.72 -8.24 -13.79
N ASP A 259 13.50 -8.50 -14.30
CA ASP A 259 12.68 -7.54 -15.05
C ASP A 259 12.13 -6.41 -14.17
N LEU A 260 12.22 -6.55 -12.84
CA LEU A 260 11.89 -5.52 -11.85
C LEU A 260 13.02 -4.51 -11.63
N SER A 261 14.25 -4.84 -12.05
CA SER A 261 15.45 -3.99 -11.80
C SER A 261 15.32 -2.55 -12.35
N PRO A 262 14.71 -2.29 -13.52
CA PRO A 262 14.50 -0.92 -14.02
C PRO A 262 13.62 -0.06 -13.10
N LEU A 263 12.68 -0.68 -12.37
CA LEU A 263 11.75 0.03 -11.48
C LEU A 263 12.48 0.78 -10.35
N LEU A 264 13.66 0.30 -9.94
CA LEU A 264 14.54 0.92 -8.94
C LEU A 264 15.12 2.28 -9.40
N THR A 265 15.07 2.57 -10.70
CA THR A 265 15.47 3.85 -11.30
C THR A 265 14.26 4.70 -11.71
N MET A 266 13.17 4.07 -12.13
CA MET A 266 11.92 4.75 -12.50
C MET A 266 11.20 5.36 -11.28
N PHE A 267 11.16 4.60 -10.18
CA PHE A 267 10.44 4.95 -8.96
C PHE A 267 11.37 5.12 -7.77
N ASP A 268 10.95 5.87 -6.77
CA ASP A 268 11.64 5.94 -5.48
C ASP A 268 11.54 4.58 -4.79
N LYS A 269 12.67 3.86 -4.69
CA LYS A 269 12.68 2.51 -4.10
C LYS A 269 12.12 2.49 -2.67
N THR A 270 12.28 3.57 -1.90
CA THR A 270 11.76 3.67 -0.53
C THR A 270 10.23 3.77 -0.46
N LYS A 271 9.58 3.93 -1.62
CA LYS A 271 8.12 3.97 -1.81
C LYS A 271 7.59 2.80 -2.65
N LEU A 272 8.45 2.07 -3.36
CA LEU A 272 8.05 1.03 -4.31
C LEU A 272 7.56 -0.25 -3.61
N ILE A 273 6.31 -0.62 -3.87
CA ILE A 273 5.64 -1.86 -3.52
C ILE A 273 5.35 -2.60 -4.83
N THR A 274 5.89 -3.81 -5.01
CA THR A 274 5.62 -4.63 -6.21
C THR A 274 4.45 -5.58 -5.97
N LEU A 275 3.53 -5.68 -6.93
CA LEU A 275 2.29 -6.44 -6.79
C LEU A 275 2.31 -7.76 -7.59
N THR A 276 1.69 -8.78 -7.03
CA THR A 276 1.28 -10.02 -7.73
C THR A 276 -0.19 -9.96 -8.11
N ASN A 277 -0.59 -10.62 -9.19
CA ASN A 277 -2.00 -10.83 -9.52
C ASN A 277 -2.54 -12.04 -8.75
N GLY A 278 -3.48 -11.80 -7.83
CA GLY A 278 -4.21 -12.81 -7.07
C GLY A 278 -5.53 -13.27 -7.71
N ASP A 279 -5.93 -12.76 -8.89
CA ASP A 279 -6.96 -13.46 -9.69
C ASP A 279 -6.47 -14.89 -10.00
N GLU A 280 -5.19 -15.05 -10.35
CA GLU A 280 -4.56 -16.35 -10.64
C GLU A 280 -4.50 -17.29 -9.43
N PHE A 281 -4.83 -16.84 -8.21
CA PHE A 281 -5.00 -17.76 -7.07
C PHE A 281 -6.23 -18.66 -7.26
N LYS A 282 -6.22 -19.81 -6.59
CA LYS A 282 -7.29 -20.80 -6.68
C LYS A 282 -8.62 -20.31 -6.10
N TYR A 283 -9.71 -20.70 -6.75
CA TYR A 283 -11.09 -20.52 -6.32
C TYR A 283 -11.44 -21.40 -5.09
N PRO A 284 -12.57 -21.15 -4.40
CA PRO A 284 -12.98 -21.92 -3.21
C PRO A 284 -13.22 -23.41 -3.49
N ASN A 285 -13.53 -23.77 -4.73
CA ASN A 285 -13.70 -25.16 -5.19
C ASN A 285 -12.37 -25.83 -5.64
N GLY A 286 -11.23 -25.12 -5.56
CA GLY A 286 -9.93 -25.59 -6.02
C GLY A 286 -9.68 -25.46 -7.53
N GLY A 287 -10.57 -24.81 -8.29
CA GLY A 287 -10.30 -24.40 -9.67
C GLY A 287 -9.33 -23.21 -9.75
N GLU A 288 -8.83 -22.90 -10.94
CA GLU A 288 -7.89 -21.80 -11.21
C GLU A 288 -8.29 -21.11 -12.53
N ASP A 289 -8.05 -19.80 -12.67
CA ASP A 289 -8.34 -19.05 -13.92
C ASP A 289 -7.42 -19.52 -15.08
N THR A 290 -6.12 -19.66 -14.82
CA THR A 290 -5.18 -20.38 -15.69
C THR A 290 -4.77 -21.69 -15.02
N PRO A 291 -4.74 -22.85 -15.71
CA PRO A 291 -4.21 -24.08 -15.13
C PRO A 291 -2.72 -23.96 -14.74
N GLY A 292 -2.42 -24.11 -13.45
CA GLY A 292 -1.11 -23.85 -12.85
C GLY A 292 -0.90 -22.38 -12.40
N GLY A 293 -1.93 -21.55 -12.48
CA GLY A 293 -1.94 -20.14 -12.09
C GLY A 293 -1.65 -19.95 -10.61
N ASP A 294 -2.26 -20.76 -9.74
CA ASP A 294 -2.14 -20.59 -8.28
C ASP A 294 -0.71 -20.78 -7.79
N ALA A 295 -0.07 -21.85 -8.28
CA ALA A 295 1.32 -22.17 -8.00
C ALA A 295 2.28 -21.11 -8.60
N LYS A 296 1.97 -20.58 -9.78
CA LYS A 296 2.76 -19.55 -10.46
C LYS A 296 2.68 -18.21 -9.72
N ALA A 297 1.48 -17.75 -9.36
CA ALA A 297 1.26 -16.52 -8.62
C ALA A 297 1.83 -16.61 -7.20
N THR A 298 1.60 -17.70 -6.49
CA THR A 298 2.17 -17.95 -5.15
C THR A 298 3.70 -17.93 -5.19
N LYS A 299 4.32 -18.62 -6.16
CA LYS A 299 5.77 -18.58 -6.34
C LYS A 299 6.27 -17.17 -6.67
N TRP A 300 5.56 -16.44 -7.54
CA TRP A 300 5.93 -15.09 -7.92
C TRP A 300 5.89 -14.13 -6.72
N LEU A 301 4.82 -14.15 -5.92
CA LEU A 301 4.70 -13.36 -4.70
C LEU A 301 5.89 -13.57 -3.74
N TRP A 302 6.33 -14.82 -3.60
CA TRP A 302 7.47 -15.16 -2.74
C TRP A 302 8.82 -14.79 -3.36
N ASP A 303 8.95 -14.80 -4.68
CA ASP A 303 10.17 -14.34 -5.37
C ASP A 303 10.28 -12.81 -5.37
N ILE A 304 9.18 -12.07 -5.55
CA ILE A 304 9.19 -10.61 -5.38
C ILE A 304 9.43 -10.21 -3.92
N ALA A 305 8.96 -10.99 -2.93
CA ALA A 305 9.30 -10.75 -1.51
C ALA A 305 10.81 -10.91 -1.23
N LYS A 306 11.47 -11.91 -1.83
CA LYS A 306 12.93 -12.07 -1.75
C LYS A 306 13.66 -10.91 -2.44
N TRP A 307 13.18 -10.49 -3.62
CA TRP A 307 13.73 -9.36 -4.37
C TRP A 307 13.59 -8.03 -3.62
N THR A 308 12.41 -7.76 -3.06
CA THR A 308 12.10 -6.55 -2.28
C THR A 308 13.02 -6.43 -1.07
N LYS A 309 13.25 -7.52 -0.35
CA LYS A 309 14.22 -7.61 0.75
C LYS A 309 15.66 -7.39 0.31
N THR A 310 16.03 -7.94 -0.84
CA THR A 310 17.41 -7.86 -1.38
C THR A 310 17.75 -6.44 -1.83
N ASN A 311 16.79 -5.72 -2.41
CA ASN A 311 16.99 -4.37 -2.94
C ASN A 311 16.66 -3.24 -1.94
N GLY A 312 15.97 -3.57 -0.84
CA GLY A 312 15.49 -2.59 0.14
C GLY A 312 14.45 -1.65 -0.46
N THR A 313 13.43 -2.21 -1.11
CA THR A 313 12.21 -1.50 -1.52
C THR A 313 11.20 -1.43 -0.37
N ALA A 314 10.10 -0.69 -0.54
CA ALA A 314 9.12 -0.46 0.53
C ALA A 314 8.35 -1.71 0.96
N GLY A 315 8.03 -2.61 0.03
CA GLY A 315 7.18 -3.75 0.32
C GLY A 315 6.85 -4.64 -0.88
N VAL A 316 5.86 -5.52 -0.68
CA VAL A 316 5.16 -6.25 -1.75
C VAL A 316 3.67 -6.22 -1.49
N GLY A 317 2.87 -6.60 -2.48
CA GLY A 317 1.45 -6.76 -2.30
C GLY A 317 0.79 -7.70 -3.28
N THR A 318 -0.53 -7.80 -3.21
CA THR A 318 -1.31 -8.66 -4.11
C THR A 318 -2.67 -8.03 -4.41
N TYR A 319 -2.95 -7.86 -5.71
CA TYR A 319 -4.29 -7.57 -6.19
C TYR A 319 -5.17 -8.82 -5.98
N ARG A 320 -6.44 -8.66 -5.57
CA ARG A 320 -7.28 -9.75 -5.05
C ARG A 320 -6.55 -10.63 -4.01
N MET A 321 -5.93 -9.98 -3.02
CA MET A 321 -5.42 -10.68 -1.81
C MET A 321 -6.52 -11.53 -1.16
N SER A 322 -7.78 -11.10 -1.25
CA SER A 322 -8.94 -11.85 -0.77
C SER A 322 -8.95 -13.32 -1.22
N ARG A 323 -8.49 -13.66 -2.45
CA ARG A 323 -8.52 -15.05 -2.94
C ARG A 323 -7.52 -16.00 -2.23
N ASP A 324 -6.48 -15.48 -1.58
CA ASP A 324 -5.57 -16.25 -0.69
C ASP A 324 -6.27 -16.71 0.62
N TYR A 325 -7.50 -16.26 0.88
CA TYR A 325 -8.39 -16.88 1.88
C TYR A 325 -8.65 -18.36 1.58
N ASN A 326 -8.62 -18.77 0.30
CA ASN A 326 -8.87 -20.15 -0.13
C ASN A 326 -7.70 -21.09 0.15
N HIS A 327 -6.52 -20.60 0.55
CA HIS A 327 -5.36 -21.42 0.87
C HIS A 327 -5.47 -22.08 2.26
N THR A 328 -4.64 -23.10 2.48
CA THR A 328 -4.55 -23.83 3.75
C THR A 328 -3.10 -23.78 4.24
N PRO A 329 -2.78 -23.07 5.34
CA PRO A 329 -3.68 -22.23 6.15
C PRO A 329 -4.22 -21.00 5.39
N ILE A 330 -5.29 -20.40 5.93
CA ILE A 330 -5.94 -19.21 5.35
C ILE A 330 -4.95 -18.03 5.31
N PHE A 331 -4.85 -17.38 4.15
CA PHE A 331 -3.84 -16.37 3.82
C PHE A 331 -2.38 -16.88 3.87
N ASN A 332 -2.12 -18.13 3.46
CA ASN A 332 -0.77 -18.69 3.47
C ASN A 332 0.19 -17.89 2.58
N SER A 333 -0.20 -17.54 1.36
CA SER A 333 0.72 -16.93 0.39
C SER A 333 1.14 -15.52 0.84
N THR A 334 0.20 -14.76 1.41
CA THR A 334 0.39 -13.47 2.10
C THR A 334 1.34 -13.61 3.29
N ARG A 335 1.03 -14.50 4.25
CA ARG A 335 1.82 -14.66 5.49
C ARG A 335 3.27 -15.09 5.20
N GLN A 336 3.46 -15.98 4.24
CA GLN A 336 4.80 -16.40 3.82
C GLN A 336 5.57 -15.26 3.14
N ALA A 337 4.92 -14.41 2.34
CA ALA A 337 5.56 -13.22 1.76
C ALA A 337 6.03 -12.24 2.84
N ILE A 338 5.20 -12.00 3.86
CA ILE A 338 5.52 -11.18 5.03
C ILE A 338 6.74 -11.74 5.79
N GLN A 339 6.74 -13.04 6.11
CA GLN A 339 7.87 -13.68 6.82
C GLN A 339 9.15 -13.71 5.97
N ILE A 340 9.03 -13.85 4.63
CA ILE A 340 10.18 -13.77 3.71
C ILE A 340 10.84 -12.40 3.82
N MET A 341 10.08 -11.31 3.73
CA MET A 341 10.60 -9.95 3.88
C MET A 341 11.16 -9.69 5.29
N ASN A 342 10.35 -10.00 6.31
CA ASN A 342 10.56 -9.65 7.72
C ASN A 342 10.81 -10.92 8.56
N PRO A 343 12.01 -11.55 8.50
CA PRO A 343 12.27 -12.89 9.03
C PRO A 343 12.39 -12.96 10.56
N HIS A 344 12.23 -11.83 11.25
CA HIS A 344 12.35 -11.69 12.70
C HIS A 344 10.99 -11.59 13.41
N LEU A 345 9.89 -11.78 12.65
CA LEU A 345 8.54 -12.04 13.14
C LEU A 345 8.39 -13.45 13.73
#